data_AF-A0A1G0TIF1-F1
#
_entry.id   AF-A0A1G0TIF1-F1
#
_cell.length_a   1.000
_cell.length_b   1.000
_cell.length_c   1.000
_cell.angle_alpha   90.00
_cell.angle_beta   90.00
_cell.angle_gamma   90.00
#
_symmetry.space_group_name_H-M   'P 1'
#
loop_
_entity.id
_entity.type
_entity.pdbx_description
1 polymer ?
#
loop_
_entity_poly.entity_id
_entity_poly.type
_entity_poly.pdbx_seq_one_letter_code
_entity_poly.pdbx_strand_id
1 'polypeptide(L)'
;MYYIALREGGKERAELYRETFARYPITIVEANKELTLQAAYFKANYKISYADAFAAALAKNRKANLVTGDKEFKALESEIKINWL
;
A
#
# COMPACT_ATOMS: atom_id res chain seq x y z
N MET A 1 -3.11 -7.88 -3.42
CA MET A 1 -2.63 -8.87 -4.43
C MET A 1 -2.89 -10.31 -4.03
N TYR A 2 -2.31 -10.82 -2.92
CA TYR A 2 -2.47 -12.25 -2.56
C TYR A 2 -3.94 -12.69 -2.40
N TYR A 3 -4.75 -11.93 -1.66
CA TYR A 3 -6.18 -12.22 -1.48
C TYR A 3 -6.94 -12.27 -2.82
N ILE A 4 -6.65 -11.34 -3.74
CA ILE A 4 -7.30 -11.26 -5.04
C ILE A 4 -6.92 -12.50 -5.86
N ALA A 5 -5.63 -12.82 -5.94
CA ALA A 5 -5.14 -14.00 -6.64
C ALA A 5 -5.74 -15.30 -6.07
N LEU A 6 -5.86 -15.40 -4.74
CA LEU A 6 -6.49 -16.54 -4.07
C LEU A 6 -7.98 -16.63 -4.39
N ARG A 7 -8.70 -15.51 -4.35
CA ARG A 7 -10.15 -15.45 -4.59
C ARG A 7 -10.49 -15.76 -6.04
N GLU A 8 -9.69 -15.28 -6.99
CA GLU A 8 -9.97 -15.38 -8.43
C GLU A 8 -9.38 -16.63 -9.10
N GLY A 9 -8.29 -17.18 -8.56
CA GLY A 9 -7.57 -18.30 -9.18
C GLY A 9 -7.02 -19.34 -8.23
N GLY A 10 -7.47 -19.35 -6.97
CA GLY A 10 -7.11 -20.39 -6.01
C GLY A 10 -5.69 -20.28 -5.46
N LYS A 11 -5.33 -21.27 -4.64
CA LYS A 11 -4.09 -21.26 -3.86
C LYS A 11 -2.84 -21.29 -4.75
N GLU A 12 -2.85 -22.10 -5.80
CA GLU A 12 -1.73 -22.24 -6.73
C GLU A 12 -1.38 -20.90 -7.38
N ARG A 13 -2.39 -20.15 -7.84
CA ARG A 13 -2.17 -18.81 -8.39
C ARG A 13 -1.64 -17.86 -7.32
N ALA A 14 -2.19 -17.86 -6.11
CA ALA A 14 -1.73 -16.98 -5.03
C ALA A 14 -0.25 -17.22 -4.66
N GLU A 15 0.18 -18.48 -4.57
CA GLU A 15 1.57 -18.85 -4.29
C GLU A 15 2.50 -18.44 -5.44
N LEU A 16 2.10 -18.66 -6.70
CA LEU A 16 2.88 -18.20 -7.86
C LEU A 16 3.13 -16.68 -7.82
N TYR A 17 2.13 -15.88 -7.43
CA TYR A 17 2.32 -14.44 -7.25
C TYR A 17 3.31 -14.15 -6.11
N ARG A 18 3.19 -14.82 -4.96
CA ARG A 18 4.09 -14.65 -3.81
C ARG A 18 5.55 -14.93 -4.19
N GLU A 19 5.79 -16.03 -4.89
CA GLU A 19 7.13 -16.40 -5.36
C GLU A 19 7.67 -15.43 -6.41
N THR A 20 6.80 -14.92 -7.29
CA THR A 20 7.20 -13.94 -8.30
C THR A 20 7.63 -12.62 -7.66
N PHE A 21 6.87 -12.12 -6.68
CA PHE A 21 7.25 -10.89 -5.96
C PHE A 21 8.58 -11.04 -5.21
N ALA A 22 8.89 -12.23 -4.69
CA ALA A 22 10.17 -12.50 -4.02
C ALA A 22 11.39 -12.40 -4.95
N ARG A 23 11.20 -12.48 -6.28
CA ARG A 23 12.27 -12.36 -7.28
C ARG A 23 12.48 -10.93 -7.78
N TYR A 24 11.54 -10.02 -7.54
CA TYR A 24 11.70 -8.63 -7.96
C TYR A 24 12.59 -7.86 -6.99
N PRO A 25 13.28 -6.80 -7.45
CA PRO A 25 14.09 -5.92 -6.59
C PRO A 25 13.19 -4.96 -5.81
N ILE A 26 12.22 -5.51 -5.05
CA ILE A 26 11.30 -4.78 -4.21
C ILE A 26 11.50 -5.16 -2.75
N THR A 27 11.33 -4.19 -1.86
CA THR A 27 11.37 -4.43 -0.42
C THR A 27 9.95 -4.49 0.11
N ILE A 28 9.56 -5.64 0.66
CA ILE A 28 8.30 -5.77 1.40
C ILE A 28 8.53 -5.22 2.80
N VAL A 29 7.71 -4.25 3.21
CA VAL A 29 7.78 -3.64 4.53
C VAL A 29 6.67 -4.21 5.41
N GLU A 30 7.03 -4.73 6.58
CA GLU A 30 6.07 -5.24 7.54
C GLU A 30 5.22 -4.13 8.16
N ALA A 31 3.96 -4.44 8.44
CA ALA A 31 3.03 -3.54 9.14
C ALA A 31 3.32 -3.52 10.65
N ASN A 32 4.43 -2.90 11.04
CA ASN A 32 4.77 -2.74 12.46
C ASN A 32 3.82 -1.77 13.17
N LYS A 33 3.95 -1.67 14.50
CA LYS A 33 3.08 -0.82 15.34
C LYS A 33 3.08 0.63 14.91
N GLU A 34 4.25 1.20 14.63
CA GLU A 34 4.39 2.60 14.22
C GLU A 34 3.68 2.88 12.89
N LEU A 35 3.95 2.06 11.88
CA LEU A 35 3.32 2.18 10.57
C LEU A 35 1.79 1.99 10.65
N THR A 36 1.34 1.04 11.47
CA THR A 36 -0.09 0.79 11.70
C THR A 36 -0.79 1.98 12.36
N LEU A 37 -0.17 2.61 13.37
CA LEU A 37 -0.74 3.80 14.00
C LEU A 37 -0.80 4.99 13.05
N GLN A 38 0.24 5.19 12.21
CA GLN A 38 0.24 6.23 11.20
C GLN A 38 -0.83 5.99 10.11
N ALA A 39 -1.02 4.74 9.68
CA ALA A 39 -2.09 4.36 8.77
C ALA A 39 -3.48 4.58 9.39
N ALA A 40 -3.65 4.24 10.67
CA ALA A 40 -4.90 4.49 11.38
C ALA A 40 -5.23 5.99 11.45
N TYR A 41 -4.22 6.84 11.70
CA TYR A 41 -4.37 8.29 11.65
C TYR A 41 -4.87 8.75 10.27
N PHE A 42 -4.25 8.28 9.17
CA PHE A 42 -4.71 8.63 7.83
C PHE A 42 -6.13 8.12 7.56
N LYS A 43 -6.47 6.89 7.92
CA LYS A 43 -7.81 6.34 7.72
C LYS A 43 -8.89 7.09 8.52
N ALA A 44 -8.55 7.60 9.71
CA ALA A 44 -9.48 8.35 10.56
C ALA A 44 -9.76 9.76 10.01
N ASN A 45 -8.76 10.40 9.39
CA ASN A 45 -8.87 11.79 8.92
C ASN A 45 -9.21 11.92 7.42
N TYR A 46 -8.99 10.86 6.63
CA TYR A 46 -9.20 10.87 5.18
C TYR A 46 -10.09 9.70 4.74
N LYS A 47 -10.97 9.95 3.77
CA LYS A 47 -11.90 8.96 3.21
C LYS A 47 -11.20 8.06 2.18
N ILE A 48 -10.27 7.24 2.66
CA ILE A 48 -9.49 6.28 1.86
C ILE A 48 -9.65 4.86 2.42
N SER A 49 -9.28 3.81 1.67
CA SER A 49 -9.25 2.46 2.23
C SER A 49 -8.12 2.30 3.27
N TYR A 50 -8.18 1.27 4.12
CA TYR A 50 -7.11 1.06 5.10
C TYR A 50 -5.79 0.63 4.44
N ALA A 51 -5.87 -0.11 3.32
CA ALA A 51 -4.68 -0.46 2.53
C ALA A 51 -4.01 0.79 1.94
N ASP A 52 -4.81 1.75 1.46
CA ASP A 52 -4.31 3.04 0.95
C ASP A 52 -3.70 3.89 2.05
N ALA A 53 -4.29 3.84 3.25
CA ALA A 53 -3.73 4.49 4.42
C ALA A 53 -2.34 3.93 4.80
N PHE A 54 -2.11 2.62 4.65
CA PHE A 54 -0.78 2.02 4.81
C PHE A 54 0.21 2.49 3.75
N ALA A 55 -0.22 2.60 2.48
CA ALA A 55 0.61 3.12 1.41
C ALA A 55 1.03 4.58 1.69
N ALA A 56 0.08 5.42 2.10
CA ALA A 56 0.34 6.80 2.51
C ALA A 56 1.27 6.90 3.72
N ALA A 57 1.02 6.10 4.76
CA ALA A 57 1.85 6.04 5.95
C ALA A 57 3.30 5.66 5.63
N LEU A 58 3.50 4.64 4.79
CA LEU A 58 4.83 4.22 4.41
C LEU A 58 5.56 5.29 3.58
N ALA A 59 4.85 5.92 2.64
CA ALA A 59 5.41 7.02 1.85
C ALA A 59 5.84 8.18 2.74
N LYS A 60 5.02 8.59 3.71
CA LYS A 60 5.34 9.63 4.69
C LYS A 60 6.57 9.27 5.53
N ASN A 61 6.59 8.08 6.13
CA ASN A 61 7.68 7.65 7.02
C ASN A 61 9.02 7.54 6.30
N ARG A 62 9.02 7.11 5.04
CA ARG A 62 10.25 6.96 4.22
C ARG A 62 10.60 8.19 3.40
N LYS A 63 9.79 9.26 3.45
CA LYS A 63 9.89 10.44 2.56
C LYS A 63 9.95 10.04 1.08
N ALA A 64 9.22 8.99 0.72
CA ALA A 64 9.18 8.42 -0.62
C ALA A 64 8.03 9.03 -1.44
N ASN A 65 8.12 8.89 -2.77
CA ASN A 65 7.01 9.24 -3.66
C ASN A 65 6.05 8.04 -3.76
N LEU A 66 4.77 8.26 -3.45
CA LEU A 66 3.74 7.26 -3.70
C LEU A 66 3.38 7.26 -5.18
N VAL A 67 3.48 6.11 -5.85
CA VAL A 67 3.06 5.94 -7.25
C VAL A 67 1.67 5.32 -7.28
N THR A 68 0.68 6.01 -7.85
CA THR A 68 -0.71 5.51 -7.93
C THR A 68 -1.52 6.20 -9.02
N GLY A 69 -2.54 5.53 -9.55
CA GLY A 69 -3.59 6.14 -10.39
C GLY A 69 -4.89 6.42 -9.62
N ASP A 70 -4.93 6.09 -8.33
CA ASP A 70 -6.15 6.19 -7.52
C ASP A 70 -6.39 7.61 -7.00
N LYS A 71 -7.42 8.26 -7.55
CA LYS A 71 -7.78 9.65 -7.24
C LYS A 71 -8.20 9.86 -5.77
N GLU A 72 -8.50 8.81 -5.01
CA GLU A 72 -8.74 8.93 -3.56
C GLU A 72 -7.55 9.58 -2.82
N PHE A 73 -6.32 9.40 -3.34
CA PHE A 73 -5.12 10.00 -2.75
C PHE A 73 -4.98 11.51 -2.97
N LYS A 74 -5.82 12.15 -3.77
CA LYS A 74 -5.79 13.62 -3.95
C LYS A 74 -5.95 14.36 -2.63
N ALA A 75 -6.71 13.81 -1.69
CA ALA A 75 -6.88 14.39 -0.36
C ALA A 75 -5.59 14.39 0.48
N LEU A 76 -4.57 13.63 0.08
CA LEU A 76 -3.30 13.46 0.79
C LEU A 76 -2.11 14.21 0.14
N GLU A 77 -2.34 15.01 -0.91
CA GLU A 77 -1.26 15.73 -1.61
C GLU A 77 -0.50 16.72 -0.71
N SER A 78 -1.11 17.19 0.39
CA SER A 78 -0.44 18.03 1.39
C SER A 78 0.42 17.24 2.38
N GLU A 79 0.22 15.92 2.48
CA GLU A 79 0.83 15.06 3.49
C GLU A 79 2.00 14.24 2.95
N ILE A 80 1.94 13.87 1.66
CA ILE A 80 2.90 13.00 0.98
C ILE A 80 3.14 13.45 -0.45
N LYS A 81 4.31 13.09 -1.00
CA LYS A 81 4.58 13.27 -2.43
C LYS A 81 3.92 12.15 -3.22
N ILE A 82 3.20 12.52 -4.28
CA ILE A 82 2.51 11.58 -5.15
C ILE A 82 3.02 11.73 -6.58
N ASN A 83 3.29 10.60 -7.24
CA ASN A 83 3.54 10.50 -8.66
C ASN A 83 2.34 9.79 -9.31
N TRP A 84 1.56 10.55 -10.08
CA TRP A 84 0.31 10.08 -10.66
C TRP A 84 0.56 9.29 -11.96
N LEU A 85 -0.10 8.12 -12.09
CA LEU A 85 -0.11 7.28 -13.29
C LEU A 85 -1.29 7.57 -14.22
#